data_AF-A0A533SE94-F1
#
_entry.id   AF-A0A533SE94-F1
#
_cell.length_a   1.000
_cell.length_b   1.000
_cell.length_c   1.000
_cell.angle_alpha   90.00
_cell.angle_beta   90.00
_cell.angle_gamma   90.00
#
_symmetry.space_group_name_H-M   'P 1'
#
loop_
_entity.id
_entity.type
_entity.pdbx_description
1 polymer ?
#
loop_
_entity_poly.entity_id
_entity_poly.type
_entity_poly.pdbx_seq_one_letter_code
_entity_poly.pdbx_strand_id
1 'polypeptide(L)'
;MIKILIQIFLFYILYRIIKEMLFGDEKPKKKIFREKEPEAEAFTPKEPPRAREELVQDPECGVYVPKNSSISSGGDYFCSPECLEA
;
A
#
# COMPACT_ATOMS: atom_id res chain seq x y z
N MET A 1 34.39 7.89 -15.57
CA MET A 1 33.89 8.47 -14.31
C MET A 1 32.38 8.71 -14.32
N ILE A 2 31.82 9.38 -15.36
CA ILE A 2 30.36 9.64 -15.46
C ILE A 2 29.50 8.36 -15.38
N LYS A 3 29.97 7.25 -15.98
CA LYS A 3 29.27 5.96 -15.97
C LYS A 3 29.09 5.38 -14.57
N ILE A 4 30.03 5.62 -13.65
CA ILE A 4 29.97 5.15 -12.26
C ILE A 4 28.90 5.93 -11.49
N LEU A 5 28.82 7.24 -11.71
CA LEU A 5 27.78 8.09 -11.12
C LEU A 5 26.38 7.68 -11.58
N ILE A 6 26.23 7.40 -12.88
CA ILE A 6 24.98 6.89 -13.44
C ILE A 6 24.60 5.56 -12.79
N GLN A 7 25.55 4.63 -12.66
CA GLN A 7 25.30 3.32 -12.04
C GLN A 7 24.82 3.46 -10.58
N ILE A 8 25.45 4.32 -9.78
CA ILE A 8 25.06 4.57 -8.38
C ILE A 8 23.66 5.18 -8.31
N PHE A 9 23.36 6.15 -9.18
CA PHE A 9 22.05 6.78 -9.25
C PHE A 9 20.95 5.78 -9.65
N LEU A 10 21.24 4.92 -10.62
CA LEU A 10 20.31 3.88 -11.08
C LEU A 10 20.04 2.86 -9.98
N PHE A 11 21.07 2.42 -9.26
CA PHE A 11 20.92 1.55 -8.08
C PHE A 11 20.14 2.24 -6.96
N TYR A 12 20.33 3.54 -6.75
CA TYR A 12 19.61 4.30 -5.73
C TYR A 12 18.11 4.42 -6.06
N ILE A 13 17.77 4.73 -7.31
CA ILE A 13 16.37 4.75 -7.76
C ILE A 13 15.75 3.37 -7.63
N LEU A 14 16.45 2.32 -8.07
CA LEU A 14 15.97 0.95 -7.94
C LEU A 14 15.74 0.56 -6.48
N TYR A 15 16.67 0.91 -5.58
CA TYR A 15 16.53 0.70 -4.14
C TYR A 15 15.33 1.46 -3.56
N ARG A 16 15.08 2.70 -3.99
CA ARG A 16 13.94 3.49 -3.53
C ARG A 16 12.61 2.84 -3.94
N ILE A 17 12.50 2.40 -5.20
CA ILE A 17 11.30 1.71 -5.70
C ILE A 17 11.07 0.41 -4.92
N ILE A 18 12.12 -0.40 -4.74
CA ILE A 18 12.04 -1.64 -3.95
C ILE A 18 11.67 -1.34 -2.50
N LYS A 19 12.21 -0.27 -1.91
CA LYS A 19 11.90 0.13 -0.54
C LYS A 19 10.45 0.58 -0.39
N GLU A 20 9.91 1.35 -1.32
CA GLU A 20 8.48 1.74 -1.32
C GLU A 20 7.57 0.53 -1.58
N MET A 21 8.02 -0.47 -2.36
CA MET A 21 7.27 -1.72 -2.59
C MET A 21 7.30 -2.69 -1.38
N LEU A 22 8.43 -2.85 -0.69
CA LEU A 22 8.55 -3.76 0.47
C LEU A 22 8.15 -3.11 1.80
N PHE A 23 8.61 -1.89 2.03
CA PHE A 23 8.18 -1.06 3.14
C PHE A 23 7.14 -0.11 2.58
N GLY A 24 6.02 -0.71 2.12
CA GLY A 24 4.81 0.05 1.84
C GLY A 24 4.60 0.96 3.03
N ASP A 25 4.62 2.26 2.77
CA ASP A 25 4.52 3.25 3.82
C ASP A 25 3.36 2.85 4.72
N GLU A 26 3.69 2.37 5.93
CA GLU A 26 2.85 2.58 7.09
C GLU A 26 2.81 4.09 7.19
N LYS A 27 1.96 4.75 6.38
CA LYS A 27 1.60 6.14 6.58
C LYS A 27 1.12 6.10 8.02
N PRO A 28 1.86 6.68 8.99
CA PRO A 28 1.35 6.73 10.33
C PRO A 28 0.08 7.54 10.16
N LYS A 29 -1.08 6.90 10.31
CA LYS A 29 -2.37 7.58 10.31
C LYS A 29 -2.19 8.67 11.34
N LYS A 30 -1.91 9.90 10.87
CA LYS A 30 -1.84 11.08 11.70
C LYS A 30 -3.24 11.14 12.25
N LYS A 31 -3.39 10.66 13.49
CA LYS A 31 -4.62 10.68 14.25
C LYS A 31 -4.97 12.15 14.30
N ILE A 32 -5.82 12.59 13.37
CA ILE A 32 -6.54 13.83 13.52
C ILE A 32 -7.43 13.53 14.72
N PHE A 33 -6.92 13.91 15.89
CA PHE A 33 -7.66 13.99 17.13
C PHE A 33 -8.91 14.82 16.82
N ARG A 34 -10.01 14.13 16.54
CA ARG A 34 -11.33 14.72 16.63
C ARG A 34 -11.78 14.41 18.04
N GLU A 35 -11.40 15.33 18.93
CA GLU A 35 -11.89 15.42 20.29
C GLU A 35 -13.42 15.45 20.25
N LYS A 36 -14.03 14.35 20.67
CA LYS A 36 -15.41 14.34 21.15
C LYS A 36 -15.60 13.14 22.08
N GLU A 37 -15.25 13.33 23.34
CA GLU A 37 -15.94 12.66 24.44
C GLU A 37 -17.44 13.03 24.36
N PRO A 38 -18.38 12.09 24.63
CA PRO A 38 -18.49 11.48 25.95
C PRO A 38 -18.82 9.98 26.01
N GLU A 39 -18.52 9.42 27.18
CA GLU A 39 -19.18 8.35 27.95
C GLU A 39 -19.38 6.93 27.39
N ALA A 40 -18.73 6.00 28.11
CA ALA A 40 -19.17 4.67 28.52
C ALA A 40 -19.64 3.70 27.42
N GLU A 41 -18.76 2.77 27.05
CA GLU A 41 -18.92 1.34 27.37
C GLU A 41 -17.73 0.56 26.81
N ALA A 42 -17.28 -0.45 27.56
CA ALA A 42 -16.06 -1.21 27.32
C ALA A 42 -16.11 -2.00 25.99
N PHE A 43 -15.64 -1.40 24.90
CA PHE A 43 -15.40 -2.11 23.65
C PHE A 43 -13.96 -2.64 23.66
N THR A 44 -13.81 -3.90 24.05
CA THR A 44 -12.64 -4.68 23.64
C THR A 44 -12.57 -4.60 22.11
N PRO A 45 -11.45 -4.16 21.49
CA PRO A 45 -11.26 -4.39 20.08
C PRO A 45 -11.19 -5.91 19.91
N LYS A 46 -12.33 -6.54 19.61
CA LYS A 46 -12.34 -7.83 18.93
C LYS A 46 -11.63 -7.56 17.62
N GLU A 47 -10.32 -7.82 17.58
CA GLU A 47 -9.62 -7.99 16.31
C GLU A 47 -10.48 -8.97 15.51
N PRO A 48 -11.03 -8.56 14.35
CA PRO A 48 -11.70 -9.53 13.51
C PRO A 48 -10.67 -10.63 13.19
N PRO A 49 -11.09 -11.90 13.12
CA PRO A 49 -10.19 -12.99 12.79
C PRO A 49 -9.46 -12.55 11.52
N ARG A 50 -8.14 -12.75 11.47
CA ARG A 50 -7.30 -12.52 10.29
C ARG A 50 -7.85 -13.39 9.15
N ALA A 51 -8.94 -12.93 8.53
CA ALA A 51 -9.49 -13.49 7.33
C ALA A 51 -8.32 -13.44 6.36
N ARG A 52 -7.91 -14.61 5.86
CA ARG A 52 -6.83 -14.69 4.89
C ARG A 52 -7.27 -13.80 3.73
N GLU A 53 -6.67 -12.62 3.65
CA GLU A 53 -7.05 -11.64 2.64
C GLU A 53 -6.72 -12.24 1.28
N GLU A 54 -7.74 -12.34 0.42
CA GLU A 54 -7.56 -12.87 -0.92
C GLU A 54 -6.71 -11.86 -1.70
N LEU A 55 -5.48 -12.27 -2.05
CA LEU A 55 -4.56 -11.46 -2.82
C LEU A 55 -4.84 -11.71 -4.31
N VAL A 56 -5.01 -10.61 -5.05
CA VAL A 56 -5.21 -10.59 -6.50
C VAL A 56 -4.03 -9.87 -7.14
N GLN A 57 -3.68 -10.27 -8.35
CA GLN A 57 -2.55 -9.69 -9.07
C GLN A 57 -2.99 -8.53 -9.94
N ASP A 58 -2.27 -7.41 -9.86
CA ASP A 58 -2.41 -6.27 -10.75
C ASP A 58 -1.89 -6.63 -12.16
N PRO A 59 -2.68 -6.47 -13.23
CA PRO A 59 -2.29 -6.86 -14.59
C PRO A 59 -1.21 -5.97 -15.21
N GLU A 60 -1.06 -4.73 -14.76
CA GLU A 60 -0.11 -3.76 -15.33
C GLU A 60 1.28 -3.91 -14.72
N CYS A 61 1.36 -3.99 -13.39
CA CYS A 61 2.64 -4.04 -12.69
C CYS A 61 2.97 -5.41 -12.08
N GLY A 62 2.01 -6.34 -12.06
CA GLY A 62 2.21 -7.69 -11.53
C GLY A 62 2.24 -7.79 -10.00
N VAL A 63 1.96 -6.70 -9.28
CA VAL A 63 1.95 -6.65 -7.81
C VAL A 63 0.73 -7.37 -7.25
N TYR A 64 0.91 -8.14 -6.18
CA TYR A 64 -0.20 -8.77 -5.46
C TYR A 64 -0.77 -7.81 -4.42
N VAL A 65 -2.05 -7.50 -4.52
CA VAL A 65 -2.77 -6.59 -3.62
C VAL A 65 -3.97 -7.28 -2.99
N PRO A 66 -4.35 -6.92 -1.74
CA PRO A 66 -5.57 -7.42 -1.14
C PRO A 66 -6.77 -6.93 -1.95
N LYS A 67 -7.64 -7.87 -2.35
CA LYS A 67 -8.87 -7.59 -3.13
C LYS A 67 -9.78 -6.55 -2.47
N ASN A 68 -9.75 -6.49 -1.14
CA ASN A 68 -10.55 -5.54 -0.35
C ASN A 68 -10.01 -4.11 -0.37
N SER A 69 -8.72 -3.91 -0.66
CA SER A 69 -8.07 -2.60 -0.70
C SER A 69 -7.66 -2.15 -2.11
N SER A 70 -7.79 -3.03 -3.11
CA SER A 70 -7.48 -2.73 -4.51
C SER A 70 -8.57 -1.93 -5.21
N ILE A 71 -8.20 -1.21 -6.25
CA ILE A 71 -9.13 -0.49 -7.12
C ILE A 71 -9.65 -1.47 -8.17
N SER A 72 -10.96 -1.75 -8.18
CA SER A 72 -11.56 -2.65 -9.17
C SER A 72 -12.12 -1.87 -10.36
N SER A 73 -11.81 -2.29 -11.58
CA SER A 73 -12.43 -1.76 -12.81
C SER A 73 -12.51 -2.85 -13.87
N GLY A 74 -13.66 -2.97 -14.54
CA GLY A 74 -13.83 -3.92 -15.64
C GLY A 74 -13.71 -5.42 -15.29
N GLY A 75 -13.55 -5.78 -14.01
CA GLY A 75 -13.29 -7.14 -13.56
C GLY A 75 -11.85 -7.38 -13.11
N ASP A 76 -10.95 -6.41 -13.35
CA ASP A 76 -9.56 -6.44 -12.93
C ASP A 76 -9.34 -5.59 -11.67
N TYR A 77 -8.22 -5.85 -10.99
CA TYR A 77 -7.85 -5.23 -9.73
C TYR A 77 -6.49 -4.55 -9.85
N PHE A 78 -6.43 -3.28 -9.46
CA PHE A 78 -5.25 -2.44 -9.60
C PHE A 78 -4.74 -1.98 -8.24
N CYS A 79 -3.42 -1.88 -8.11
CA CYS A 79 -2.74 -1.45 -6.89
C CYS A 79 -2.79 0.07 -6.70
N SER A 80 -2.96 0.83 -7.80
CA SER A 80 -2.97 2.30 -7.79
C SER A 80 -3.81 2.86 -8.95
N PRO A 81 -4.23 4.13 -8.88
CA PRO A 81 -4.92 4.81 -9.99
C PRO A 81 -4.04 4.91 -11.23
N GLU A 82 -2.72 5.00 -11.06
CA GLU A 82 -1.78 5.05 -12.17
C GLU A 82 -1.81 3.74 -12.98
N CYS A 83 -1.96 2.59 -12.31
CA CYS A 83 -2.14 1.29 -12.98
C CYS A 83 -3.53 1.12 -13.60
N LEU A 84 -4.54 1.86 -13.15
CA LEU A 84 -5.87 1.84 -13.76
C LEU A 84 -5.91 2.65 -15.08
N GLU A 85 -5.13 3.73 -15.14
CA GLU A 85 -5.12 4.68 -16.27
C GLU A 85 -4.00 4.42 -17.29
N ALA A 86 -3.15 3.41 -17.04
CA ALA A 86 -2.08 2.96 -17.95
C ALA A 86 -2.63 2.31 -19.23
#